data_AF-W1Y9U7-F1
#
_entry.id   AF-W1Y9U7-F1
#
_cell.length_a   1.000
_cell.length_b   1.000
_cell.length_c   1.000
_cell.angle_alpha   90.00
_cell.angle_beta   90.00
_cell.angle_gamma   90.00
#
_symmetry.space_group_name_H-M   'P 1'
#
loop_
_entity.id
_entity.type
_entity.pdbx_description
1 polymer ?
#
loop_
_entity_poly.entity_id
_entity_poly.type
_entity_poly.pdbx_seq_one_letter_code
_entity_poly.pdbx_strand_id
1 'polypeptide(L)'
;KKHFSDVVISTYDAFLADKDLWPVLKPDCVIQFGQIVVSKRVQQMVASWDNVEYIEVNPTMDSMNPMGKTTIHMQASIDMFTHLFAVKNESNAYLNRWQRLEVAGKAQLSTAIEEPSCFEGRTIRELQQH
;
A
#
# COMPACT_ATOMS: atom_id res chain seq x y z
N LYS A 1 -0.54 5.01 -22.26
CA LYS A 1 -0.10 4.09 -21.18
C LYS A 1 0.20 4.91 -19.94
N LYS A 2 -0.59 4.81 -18.87
CA LYS A 2 -0.22 5.38 -17.56
C LYS A 2 1.09 4.74 -17.14
N HIS A 3 2.18 5.51 -17.12
CA HIS A 3 3.45 5.05 -16.59
C HIS A 3 3.29 5.05 -15.07
N PHE A 4 2.97 3.89 -14.49
CA PHE A 4 3.04 3.75 -13.04
C PHE A 4 4.53 3.76 -12.66
N SER A 5 4.87 4.57 -11.67
CA SER A 5 6.23 4.60 -11.13
C SER A 5 6.58 3.23 -10.56
N ASP A 6 7.84 2.79 -10.70
CA ASP A 6 8.31 1.47 -10.25
C ASP A 6 8.19 1.28 -8.73
N VAL A 7 7.87 2.34 -7.99
CA VAL A 7 7.66 2.33 -6.53
C VAL A 7 6.20 2.03 -6.14
N VAL A 8 5.27 2.01 -7.08
CA VAL A 8 3.85 1.75 -6.80
C VAL A 8 3.60 0.24 -6.68
N ILE A 9 3.10 -0.17 -5.52
CA ILE A 9 2.66 -1.53 -5.25
C ILE A 9 1.14 -1.57 -5.37
N SER A 10 0.62 -2.40 -6.28
CA SER A 10 -0.81 -2.44 -6.61
C SER A 10 -1.48 -3.78 -6.29
N THR A 11 -0.68 -4.84 -6.15
CA THR A 11 -1.16 -6.22 -5.92
C THR A 11 -1.14 -6.62 -4.44
N TYR A 12 -0.98 -5.65 -3.54
CA TYR A 12 -0.83 -5.88 -2.10
C TYR A 12 -1.98 -6.67 -1.49
N ASP A 13 -3.23 -6.45 -1.91
CA ASP A 13 -4.35 -7.20 -1.34
C ASP A 13 -4.25 -8.71 -1.62
N ALA A 14 -3.66 -9.10 -2.76
CA ALA A 14 -3.50 -10.50 -3.11
C ALA A 14 -2.40 -11.17 -2.28
N PHE A 15 -1.18 -10.62 -2.30
CA PHE A 15 -0.06 -11.27 -1.60
C PHE A 15 -0.16 -11.15 -0.07
N LEU A 16 -0.80 -10.11 0.48
CA LEU A 16 -1.02 -10.00 1.92
C LEU A 16 -2.05 -10.99 2.48
N ALA A 17 -2.65 -11.83 1.63
CA ALA A 17 -3.40 -13.00 2.08
C ALA A 17 -2.50 -13.99 2.84
N ASP A 18 -1.21 -14.04 2.50
CA ASP A 18 -0.20 -14.81 3.22
C ASP A 18 0.27 -14.05 4.47
N LYS A 19 -0.08 -14.57 5.65
CA LYS A 19 0.25 -13.96 6.94
C LYS A 19 1.72 -14.12 7.31
N ASP A 20 2.44 -15.06 6.71
CA ASP A 20 3.87 -15.26 6.97
C ASP A 20 4.71 -14.10 6.42
N LEU A 21 4.16 -13.33 5.48
CA LEU A 21 4.78 -12.10 4.96
C LEU A 21 4.69 -10.92 5.94
N TRP A 22 3.74 -10.92 6.88
CA TRP A 22 3.44 -9.73 7.70
C TRP A 22 4.62 -9.31 8.60
N PRO A 23 5.36 -10.23 9.26
CA PRO A 23 6.55 -9.86 10.02
C PRO A 23 7.70 -9.41 9.13
N VAL A 24 7.83 -9.98 7.92
CA VAL A 24 8.90 -9.67 6.96
C VAL A 24 8.76 -8.27 6.37
N LEU A 25 7.51 -7.82 6.22
CA LEU A 25 7.13 -6.52 5.68
C LEU A 25 6.91 -5.44 6.74
N LYS A 26 7.14 -5.75 8.03
CA LYS A 26 6.97 -4.78 9.12
C LYS A 26 7.93 -3.59 8.93
N PRO A 27 7.43 -2.35 8.76
CA PRO A 27 8.26 -1.15 8.74
C PRO A 27 8.55 -0.65 10.16
N ASP A 28 9.47 0.30 10.26
CA ASP A 28 9.65 1.10 11.48
C ASP A 28 8.56 2.18 11.61
N CYS A 29 8.08 2.72 10.48
CA CYS A 29 7.08 3.77 10.42
C CYS A 29 6.12 3.58 9.22
N VAL A 30 4.85 3.94 9.42
CA VAL A 30 3.83 4.06 8.38
C VAL A 30 3.42 5.52 8.24
N ILE A 31 3.45 6.04 7.02
CA ILE A 31 2.97 7.38 6.69
C ILE A 31 1.71 7.23 5.84
N GLN A 32 0.56 7.65 6.38
CA GLN A 32 -0.73 7.65 5.69
C GLN A 32 -1.03 9.05 5.16
N PHE A 33 -1.35 9.14 3.87
CA PHE A 33 -1.96 10.32 3.26
C PHE A 33 -3.43 10.05 2.96
N GLY A 34 -4.30 10.96 3.40
CA GLY A 34 -5.75 10.86 3.16
C GLY A 34 -6.40 9.68 3.90
N GLN A 35 -7.44 9.11 3.30
CA GLN A 35 -8.21 8.03 3.92
C GLN A 35 -7.44 6.70 3.93
N ILE A 36 -7.67 5.89 4.98
CA ILE A 36 -7.13 4.53 5.03
C ILE A 36 -7.58 3.70 3.82
N VAL A 37 -6.70 2.82 3.35
CA VAL A 37 -7.03 1.88 2.28
C VAL A 37 -8.19 0.96 2.68
N VAL A 38 -9.03 0.62 1.70
CA VAL A 38 -10.20 -0.26 1.90
C VAL A 38 -9.84 -1.74 2.09
N SER A 39 -8.58 -2.13 1.81
CA SER A 39 -8.12 -3.50 1.95
C SER A 39 -8.16 -3.94 3.42
N LYS A 40 -9.04 -4.91 3.72
CA LYS A 40 -9.12 -5.54 5.05
C LYS A 40 -7.80 -6.20 5.44
N ARG A 41 -7.04 -6.73 4.49
CA ARG A 41 -5.74 -7.37 4.74
C ARG A 41 -4.69 -6.37 5.19
N VAL A 42 -4.62 -5.20 4.54
CA VAL A 42 -3.74 -4.12 4.99
C VAL A 42 -4.14 -3.66 6.39
N GLN A 43 -5.43 -3.44 6.62
CA GLN A 43 -5.92 -3.02 7.94
C GLN A 43 -5.57 -4.03 9.05
N GLN A 44 -5.77 -5.32 8.80
CA GLN A 44 -5.42 -6.38 9.77
C GLN A 44 -3.91 -6.51 9.99
N MET A 45 -3.11 -6.41 8.93
CA MET A 45 -1.65 -6.46 9.01
C MET A 45 -1.13 -5.30 9.86
N VAL A 46 -1.54 -4.06 9.55
CA VAL A 46 -1.14 -2.88 10.33
C VAL A 46 -1.61 -3.00 11.79
N ALA A 47 -2.82 -3.50 12.02
CA ALA A 47 -3.34 -3.71 13.37
C ALA A 47 -2.50 -4.74 14.17
N SER A 48 -1.91 -5.73 13.50
CA SER A 48 -1.09 -6.78 14.11
C SER A 48 0.31 -6.32 14.54
N TRP A 49 0.77 -5.17 14.05
CA TRP A 49 2.08 -4.65 14.42
C TRP A 49 2.03 -3.86 15.73
N ASP A 50 2.99 -4.15 16.58
CA ASP A 50 3.31 -3.37 17.78
C ASP A 50 4.59 -2.54 17.56
N ASN A 51 4.68 -1.39 18.24
CA ASN A 51 5.84 -0.49 18.19
C ASN A 51 6.20 -0.02 16.77
N VAL A 52 5.19 0.27 15.94
CA VAL A 52 5.36 0.94 14.64
C VAL A 52 4.78 2.32 14.75
N GLU A 53 5.56 3.34 14.42
CA GLU A 53 5.08 4.71 14.40
C GLU A 53 4.08 4.88 13.26
N TYR A 54 2.90 5.41 13.55
CA TYR A 54 1.89 5.66 12.53
C TYR A 54 1.61 7.16 12.44
N ILE A 55 2.03 7.76 11.33
CA ILE A 55 1.91 9.19 11.04
C ILE A 55 0.76 9.37 10.06
N GLU A 56 -0.27 10.09 10.48
CA GLU A 56 -1.39 10.48 9.63
C GLU A 56 -1.19 11.92 9.17
N VAL A 57 -1.05 12.13 7.87
CA VAL A 57 -0.89 13.45 7.26
C VAL A 57 -2.21 13.85 6.61
N ASN A 58 -2.86 14.86 7.18
CA ASN A 58 -4.15 15.37 6.70
C ASN A 58 -4.16 16.91 6.79
N PRO A 59 -4.58 17.65 5.74
CA PRO A 59 -4.77 19.11 5.87
C PRO A 59 -5.85 19.51 6.89
N THR A 60 -6.81 18.62 7.17
CA THR A 60 -7.85 18.82 8.19
C THR A 60 -7.55 18.00 9.44
N MET A 61 -8.14 18.39 10.57
CA MET A 61 -8.01 17.67 11.85
C MET A 61 -8.92 16.44 11.95
N ASP A 62 -9.55 16.04 10.85
CA ASP A 62 -10.43 14.87 10.81
C ASP A 62 -9.59 13.59 10.93
N SER A 63 -9.96 12.72 11.86
CA SER A 63 -9.32 11.41 12.00
C SER A 63 -9.84 10.47 10.91
N MET A 64 -8.93 10.01 10.04
CA MET A 64 -9.21 9.16 8.89
C MET A 64 -8.71 7.72 9.09
N ASN A 65 -8.16 7.41 10.26
CA ASN A 65 -7.72 6.07 10.65
C ASN A 65 -8.62 5.47 11.75
N PRO A 66 -9.59 4.60 11.39
CA PRO A 66 -10.47 3.96 12.37
C PRO A 66 -9.78 2.89 13.23
N MET A 67 -8.51 2.53 12.94
CA MET A 67 -7.81 1.44 13.63
C MET A 67 -7.19 1.87 14.97
N GLY A 68 -7.20 3.17 15.30
CA GLY A 68 -6.66 3.68 16.57
C GLY A 68 -5.15 3.49 16.74
N LYS A 69 -4.40 3.23 15.65
CA LYS A 69 -2.95 3.05 15.66
C LYS A 69 -2.17 4.35 15.44
N THR A 70 -2.84 5.44 15.08
CA THR A 70 -2.21 6.74 14.81
C THR A 70 -1.46 7.22 16.06
N THR A 71 -0.14 7.37 15.92
CA THR A 71 0.74 7.89 16.98
C THR A 71 0.93 9.40 16.82
N ILE A 72 0.93 9.89 15.58
CA ILE A 72 1.15 11.30 15.24
C ILE A 72 0.11 11.72 14.22
N HIS A 73 -0.68 12.74 14.57
CA HIS A 73 -1.52 13.47 13.61
C HIS A 73 -0.78 14.71 13.15
N MET A 74 -0.48 14.80 11.86
CA MET A 74 0.23 15.93 11.26
C MET A 74 -0.71 16.73 10.37
N GLN A 75 -0.99 17.97 10.77
CA GLN A 75 -1.78 18.89 9.97
C GLN A 75 -0.93 19.56 8.89
N ALA A 76 -0.90 18.96 7.70
CA ALA A 76 -0.16 19.49 6.56
C ALA A 76 -0.78 19.05 5.23
N SER A 77 -0.57 19.85 4.17
CA SER A 77 -0.81 19.38 2.81
C SER A 77 0.29 18.39 2.39
N ILE A 78 -0.03 17.51 1.43
CA ILE A 78 0.92 16.54 0.87
C ILE A 78 2.13 17.27 0.26
N ASP A 79 1.90 18.38 -0.44
CA ASP A 79 2.95 19.18 -1.06
C ASP A 79 3.91 19.77 -0.02
N MET A 80 3.37 20.30 1.09
CA MET A 80 4.19 20.84 2.18
C MET A 80 5.00 19.73 2.87
N PHE A 81 4.35 18.60 3.16
CA PHE A 81 5.01 17.46 3.79
C PHE A 81 6.17 16.95 2.94
N THR A 82 5.92 16.71 1.65
CA THR A 82 6.95 16.21 0.74
C THR A 82 8.06 17.23 0.53
N HIS A 83 7.76 18.53 0.48
CA HIS A 83 8.80 19.55 0.40
C HIS A 83 9.75 19.56 1.60
N LEU A 84 9.21 19.40 2.81
CA LEU A 84 10.00 19.49 4.06
C LEU A 84 10.69 18.17 4.44
N PHE A 85 10.07 17.03 4.13
CA PHE A 85 10.50 15.70 4.62
C PHE A 85 10.91 14.72 3.51
N ALA A 86 10.95 15.13 2.23
CA ALA A 86 11.47 14.26 1.18
C ALA A 86 12.97 14.02 1.38
N VAL A 87 13.29 12.85 1.93
CA VAL A 87 14.65 12.34 2.01
C VAL A 87 14.85 11.30 0.92
N LYS A 88 15.96 11.41 0.19
CA LYS A 88 16.39 10.35 -0.73
C LYS A 88 17.13 9.29 0.08
N ASN A 89 16.56 8.10 0.16
CA ASN A 89 17.21 6.97 0.82
C ASN A 89 18.36 6.44 -0.05
N GLU A 90 19.46 6.06 0.59
CA GLU A 90 20.62 5.44 -0.07
C GLU A 90 20.39 3.94 -0.33
N SER A 91 19.53 3.29 0.47
CA SER A 91 19.24 1.87 0.37
C SER A 91 17.84 1.58 -0.18
N ASN A 92 17.78 0.75 -1.21
CA ASN A 92 16.54 0.23 -1.77
C ASN A 92 16.17 -1.15 -1.21
N ALA A 93 16.86 -1.65 -0.18
CA ALA A 93 16.66 -3.02 0.31
C ALA A 93 15.21 -3.30 0.73
N TYR A 94 14.56 -2.36 1.42
CA TYR A 94 13.17 -2.49 1.84
C TYR A 94 12.21 -2.41 0.64
N LEU A 95 12.39 -1.42 -0.25
CA LEU A 95 11.63 -1.27 -1.48
C LEU A 95 11.70 -2.53 -2.36
N ASN A 96 12.90 -3.12 -2.50
CA ASN A 96 13.12 -4.31 -3.31
C ASN A 96 12.32 -5.52 -2.81
N ARG A 97 12.04 -5.63 -1.49
CA ARG A 97 11.18 -6.70 -0.95
C ARG A 97 9.76 -6.57 -1.47
N TRP A 98 9.21 -5.36 -1.38
CA TRP A 98 7.87 -5.05 -1.87
C TRP A 98 7.76 -5.21 -3.39
N GLN A 99 8.76 -4.75 -4.15
CA GLN A 99 8.77 -4.89 -5.61
C GLN A 99 8.82 -6.35 -6.08
N ARG A 100 9.55 -7.23 -5.38
CA ARG A 100 9.55 -8.67 -5.70
C ARG A 100 8.16 -9.29 -5.55
N LEU A 101 7.44 -8.92 -4.50
CA LEU A 101 6.06 -9.35 -4.28
C LEU A 101 5.11 -8.76 -5.34
N GLU A 102 5.30 -7.51 -5.74
CA GLU A 102 4.52 -6.88 -6.81
C GLU A 102 4.72 -7.58 -8.16
N VAL A 103 5.96 -7.94 -8.50
CA VAL A 103 6.26 -8.68 -9.74
C VAL A 103 5.59 -10.06 -9.71
N ALA A 104 5.70 -10.78 -8.59
CA ALA A 104 5.05 -12.08 -8.42
C ALA A 104 3.51 -11.97 -8.47
N GLY A 105 2.93 -10.97 -7.80
CA GLY A 105 1.49 -10.72 -7.78
C GLY A 105 0.95 -10.36 -9.17
N LYS A 106 1.65 -9.50 -9.91
CA LYS A 106 1.30 -9.18 -11.31
C LYS A 106 1.36 -10.40 -12.21
N ALA A 107 2.34 -11.29 -12.02
CA ALA A 107 2.46 -12.53 -12.79
C ALA A 107 1.28 -13.47 -12.50
N GLN A 108 0.90 -13.66 -11.23
CA GLN A 108 -0.25 -14.49 -10.84
C GLN A 108 -1.59 -13.94 -11.36
N LEU A 109 -1.80 -12.63 -11.28
CA LEU A 109 -2.99 -12.00 -11.88
C LEU A 109 -3.01 -12.12 -13.41
N SER A 110 -1.85 -12.29 -14.03
CA SER A 110 -1.74 -12.51 -15.46
C SER A 110 -2.04 -13.94 -15.88
N THR A 111 -1.79 -14.94 -15.02
CA THR A 111 -2.15 -16.33 -15.28
C THR A 111 -3.64 -16.61 -15.06
N ALA A 112 -4.29 -15.90 -14.12
CA ALA A 112 -5.75 -15.98 -13.91
C ALA A 112 -6.58 -15.46 -15.11
N ILE A 113 -5.94 -14.87 -16.11
CA ILE A 113 -6.56 -14.45 -17.38
C ILE A 113 -6.98 -15.66 -18.23
N GLU A 114 -6.28 -16.79 -18.09
CA GLU A 114 -6.51 -17.98 -18.92
C GLU A 114 -7.72 -18.81 -18.46
N GLU A 115 -8.41 -18.40 -17.39
CA GLU A 115 -9.64 -19.04 -16.97
C GLU A 115 -10.76 -18.79 -18.01
N PRO A 116 -11.40 -19.87 -18.55
CA PRO A 116 -12.39 -19.73 -19.62
C PRO A 116 -13.66 -18.99 -19.20
N SER A 117 -13.96 -18.91 -17.90
CA SER A 117 -15.19 -18.35 -17.35
C SER A 117 -15.06 -16.85 -17.06
N CYS A 118 -16.05 -16.07 -17.48
CA CYS A 118 -16.16 -14.66 -17.12
C CYS A 118 -16.39 -14.48 -15.61
N PHE A 119 -15.55 -13.67 -14.96
CA PHE A 119 -15.73 -13.23 -13.58
C PHE A 119 -15.51 -11.71 -13.46
N GLU A 120 -15.99 -11.10 -12.38
CA GLU A 120 -16.03 -9.64 -12.15
C GLU A 120 -14.68 -8.93 -12.34
N GLY A 121 -13.57 -9.58 -11.97
CA GLY A 121 -12.23 -9.02 -12.15
C GLY A 121 -11.80 -8.85 -13.62
N ARG A 122 -12.39 -9.60 -14.56
CA ARG A 122 -12.15 -9.42 -16.00
C ARG A 122 -12.73 -8.10 -16.49
N THR A 123 -13.95 -7.75 -16.06
CA THR A 123 -14.63 -6.51 -16.43
C THR A 123 -13.90 -5.27 -15.91
N ILE A 124 -13.41 -5.29 -14.66
CA ILE A 124 -12.64 -4.16 -14.09
C ILE A 124 -11.36 -3.92 -14.90
N ARG A 125 -10.69 -4.99 -15.35
CA ARG A 125 -9.46 -4.88 -16.12
C ARG A 125 -9.70 -4.39 -17.55
N GLU A 126 -10.77 -4.81 -18.21
CA GLU A 126 -11.17 -4.29 -19.52
C GLU A 126 -11.42 -2.77 -19.44
N LEU A 127 -12.06 -2.31 -18.36
CA LEU A 127 -12.27 -0.88 -18.09
C LEU A 127 -10.96 -0.11 -17.83
N GLN A 128 -9.92 -0.75 -17.26
CA GLN A 128 -8.62 -0.12 -17.02
C GLN A 128 -7.73 -0.05 -18.28
N GLN A 129 -8.05 -0.78 -19.35
CA GLN A 129 -7.30 -0.77 -20.61
C GLN A 129 -7.74 0.34 -21.59
N HIS A 130 -8.89 0.96 -21.35
CA HIS A 130 -9.40 2.13 -22.06
C HIS A 130 -8.94 3.45 -21.42
#